data_AF-A0A358QYJ1-F1
#
_entry.id   AF-A0A358QYJ1-F1
#
_cell.length_a   1.000
_cell.length_b   1.000
_cell.length_c   1.000
_cell.angle_alpha   90.00
_cell.angle_beta   90.00
_cell.angle_gamma   90.00
#
_symmetry.space_group_name_H-M   'P 1'
#
loop_
_entity.id
_entity.type
_entity.pdbx_description
1 polymer ?
#
loop_
_entity_poly.entity_id
_entity_poly.type
_entity_poly.pdbx_seq_one_letter_code
_entity_poly.pdbx_strand_id
1 'polypeptide(L)'
;MIKSFPTHEDRAQCHTALQLYAQGRWDRQEMMSFISGVLDKYGISQLRVDNFSVRKGDPVVTNTGSWPVVIIIADQQAYSRCPVCNASAFDYLAGQAPEITAWCRGCGSIYRKEVRDERTEKGRIGVDLG
;
A
#
# COMPACT_ATOMS: atom_id res chain seq x y z
N MET A 1 -20.91 -6.85 7.20
CA MET A 1 -20.26 -5.61 7.69
C MET A 1 -19.37 -5.11 6.58
N ILE A 2 -19.72 -4.00 5.92
CA ILE A 2 -18.89 -3.41 4.87
C ILE A 2 -17.63 -2.91 5.58
N LYS A 3 -16.50 -3.60 5.40
CA LYS A 3 -15.22 -3.07 5.86
C LYS A 3 -15.00 -1.78 5.08
N SER A 4 -15.22 -0.63 5.71
CA SER A 4 -14.82 0.64 5.14
C SER A 4 -13.31 0.56 4.88
N PHE A 5 -12.88 0.90 3.67
CA PHE A 5 -11.46 0.97 3.34
C PHE A 5 -10.97 2.40 3.58
N PRO A 6 -9.67 2.59 3.87
CA PRO A 6 -9.09 3.92 4.00
C PRO A 6 -9.31 4.74 2.73
N THR A 7 -9.84 5.95 2.89
CA THR A 7 -10.14 6.87 1.78
C THR A 7 -8.86 7.46 1.21
N HIS A 8 -8.99 8.18 0.09
CA HIS A 8 -7.87 8.97 -0.45
C HIS A 8 -7.38 10.02 0.55
N GLU A 9 -8.29 10.62 1.32
CA GLU A 9 -7.94 11.61 2.33
C GLU A 9 -7.12 10.98 3.48
N ASP A 10 -7.55 9.83 4.01
CA ASP A 10 -6.79 9.15 5.08
C ASP A 10 -5.38 8.77 4.61
N ARG A 11 -5.22 8.36 3.34
CA ARG A 11 -3.91 8.06 2.75
C ARG A 11 -3.06 9.32 2.60
N ALA A 12 -3.64 10.41 2.12
CA ALA A 12 -2.95 11.69 2.00
C ALA A 12 -2.49 12.20 3.37
N GLN A 13 -3.33 12.07 4.40
CA GLN A 13 -2.97 12.43 5.77
C GLN A 13 -1.83 11.57 6.32
N CYS A 14 -1.87 10.25 6.11
CA CYS A 14 -0.74 9.37 6.45
C CYS A 14 0.54 9.77 5.71
N HIS A 15 0.45 10.13 4.43
CA HIS A 15 1.60 10.62 3.67
C HIS A 15 2.15 11.91 4.29
N THR A 16 1.28 12.87 4.59
CA THR A 16 1.66 14.14 5.23
C THR A 16 2.34 13.91 6.58
N ALA A 17 1.82 12.99 7.40
CA ALA A 17 2.45 12.63 8.67
C ALA A 17 3.89 12.12 8.49
N LEU A 18 4.13 11.26 7.50
CA LEU A 18 5.47 10.78 7.15
C LEU A 18 6.39 11.93 6.71
N GLN A 19 5.89 12.86 5.90
CA GLN A 19 6.66 14.02 5.44
C GLN A 19 7.00 14.99 6.58
N LEU A 20 6.05 15.27 7.47
CA LEU A 20 6.27 16.14 8.63
C LEU A 20 7.33 15.56 9.58
N TYR A 21 7.30 14.24 9.79
CA TYR A 21 8.36 13.53 10.53
C TYR A 21 9.71 13.63 9.82
N ALA A 22 9.77 13.36 8.52
CA ALA A 22 11.02 13.46 7.74
C ALA A 22 11.62 14.88 7.74
N GLN A 23 10.79 15.91 7.84
CA GLN A 23 11.19 17.31 7.97
C GLN A 23 11.53 17.73 9.41
N GLY A 24 11.39 16.83 10.39
CA GLY A 24 11.62 17.13 11.81
C GLY A 24 10.58 18.05 12.44
N ARG A 25 9.40 18.22 11.80
CA ARG A 25 8.30 19.05 12.34
C ARG A 25 7.39 18.28 13.29
N TRP A 26 7.37 16.95 13.17
CA TRP A 26 6.73 16.03 14.10
C TRP A 26 7.79 15.12 14.72
N ASP A 27 7.57 14.77 15.98
CA ASP A 27 8.34 13.72 16.61
C ASP A 27 7.94 12.33 16.08
N ARG A 28 8.76 11.33 16.38
CA ARG A 28 8.50 9.96 15.93
C ARG A 28 7.18 9.42 16.48
N GLN A 29 6.86 9.67 17.75
CA GLN A 29 5.70 9.08 18.41
C GLN A 29 4.37 9.72 17.98
N GLU A 30 4.37 11.02 17.68
CA GLU A 30 3.24 11.71 17.06
C GLU A 30 2.88 11.05 15.73
N MET A 31 3.87 10.84 14.86
CA MET A 31 3.67 10.16 13.58
C MET A 31 3.20 8.70 13.77
N MET A 32 3.83 7.93 14.66
CA MET A 32 3.45 6.53 14.90
C MET A 32 2.02 6.41 15.43
N SER A 33 1.65 7.27 16.39
CA SER A 33 0.32 7.27 17.00
C SER A 33 -0.75 7.67 15.99
N PHE A 34 -0.48 8.68 15.16
CA PHE A 34 -1.39 9.10 14.08
C PHE A 34 -1.65 7.96 13.10
N ILE A 35 -0.59 7.37 12.54
CA ILE A 35 -0.73 6.29 11.55
C ILE A 35 -1.40 5.05 12.17
N SER A 36 -1.03 4.69 13.41
CA SER A 36 -1.69 3.59 14.12
C SER A 36 -3.19 3.84 14.29
N GLY A 37 -3.58 5.07 14.64
CA GLY A 37 -4.99 5.45 14.77
C GLY A 37 -5.78 5.32 13.46
N VAL A 38 -5.17 5.69 12.32
CA VAL A 38 -5.78 5.46 11.00
C VAL A 38 -5.94 3.96 10.71
N LEU A 39 -4.92 3.15 11.01
CA LEU A 39 -5.00 1.69 10.83
C LEU A 39 -6.10 1.07 11.71
N ASP A 40 -6.24 1.53 12.96
CA ASP A 40 -7.27 1.09 13.91
C ASP A 40 -8.68 1.47 13.46
N LYS A 41 -8.87 2.70 12.97
CA LYS A 41 -10.16 3.19 12.43
C LYS A 41 -10.77 2.24 11.40
N TYR A 42 -9.92 1.56 10.62
CA TYR A 42 -10.33 0.63 9.56
C TYR A 42 -10.14 -0.85 9.91
N GLY A 43 -9.63 -1.16 11.11
CA GLY A 43 -9.37 -2.54 11.54
C GLY A 43 -8.39 -3.27 10.63
N ILE A 44 -7.39 -2.57 10.09
CA ILE A 44 -6.36 -3.11 9.20
C ILE A 44 -4.99 -3.10 9.87
N SER A 45 -4.16 -4.10 9.56
CA SER A 45 -2.80 -4.18 10.08
C SER A 45 -1.76 -3.47 9.21
N GLN A 46 -2.11 -3.19 7.94
CA GLN A 46 -1.20 -2.63 6.95
C GLN A 46 -1.95 -1.74 5.96
N LEU A 47 -1.32 -0.64 5.59
CA LEU A 47 -1.78 0.32 4.58
C LEU A 47 -0.62 0.66 3.65
N ARG A 48 -0.90 0.78 2.35
CA ARG A 48 0.05 1.33 1.39
C ARG A 48 -0.28 2.79 1.11
N VAL A 49 0.74 3.63 1.22
CA VAL A 49 0.70 5.09 1.09
C VAL A 49 1.79 5.46 0.09
N ASP A 50 1.40 5.67 -1.17
CA ASP A 50 2.29 5.87 -2.31
C ASP A 50 3.41 4.82 -2.38
N ASN A 51 4.66 5.26 -2.19
CA ASN A 51 5.87 4.45 -2.24
C ASN A 51 6.26 3.86 -0.88
N PHE A 52 5.37 3.94 0.11
CA PHE A 52 5.59 3.39 1.43
C PHE A 52 4.52 2.36 1.78
N SER A 53 4.94 1.28 2.43
CA SER A 53 4.07 0.38 3.15
C SER A 53 4.19 0.69 4.63
N VAL A 54 3.08 1.00 5.28
CA VAL A 54 3.01 1.19 6.74
C VAL A 54 2.27 0.02 7.36
N ARG A 55 2.87 -0.65 8.34
CA ARG A 55 2.24 -1.75 9.07
C ARG A 55 2.35 -1.54 10.57
N LYS A 56 1.36 -2.04 11.31
CA LYS A 56 1.47 -2.14 12.77
C LYS A 56 2.61 -3.09 13.15
N GLY A 57 3.45 -2.64 14.07
CA GLY A 57 4.38 -3.48 14.80
C GLY A 57 3.84 -3.79 16.19
N ASP A 58 4.59 -4.56 16.95
CA ASP A 58 4.28 -4.80 18.36
C ASP A 58 4.46 -3.50 19.15
N PRO A 59 3.46 -3.10 19.97
CA PRO A 59 3.59 -1.90 20.78
C PRO A 59 4.69 -2.10 21.80
N VAL A 60 5.43 -1.02 22.09
CA VAL A 60 6.36 -1.03 23.21
C VAL A 60 5.54 -0.81 24.47
N VAL A 61 5.62 -1.73 25.43
CA VAL A 61 4.96 -1.61 26.73
C VAL A 61 6.04 -1.32 27.77
N THR A 62 5.81 -0.29 28.58
CA THR A 62 6.68 0.03 29.72
C THR A 62 5.81 0.30 30.95
N ASN A 63 6.44 0.52 32.10
CA ASN A 63 5.73 0.80 33.35
C ASN A 63 4.85 2.06 33.29
N THR A 64 5.09 2.96 32.33
CA THR A 64 4.37 4.23 32.20
C THR A 64 3.29 4.20 31.10
N GLY A 65 3.10 3.08 30.40
CA GLY A 65 2.07 2.96 29.36
C GLY A 65 2.41 2.01 28.22
N SER A 66 1.70 2.19 27.10
CA SER A 66 1.90 1.45 25.86
C SER A 66 1.99 2.44 24.71
N TRP A 67 3.03 2.31 23.88
CA TRP A 67 3.28 3.17 22.73
C TRP A 67 3.14 2.39 21.44
N PRO A 68 2.31 2.86 20.49
CA PRO A 68 2.15 2.20 19.22
C PRO A 68 3.45 2.27 18.41
N VAL A 69 3.76 1.18 17.72
CA VAL A 69 4.86 1.13 16.76
C VAL A 69 4.29 0.87 15.38
N VAL A 70 4.72 1.68 14.42
CA VAL A 70 4.46 1.46 12.99
C VAL A 70 5.79 1.21 12.30
N ILE A 71 5.83 0.17 11.46
CA ILE A 71 6.97 -0.15 10.62
C ILE A 71 6.69 0.45 9.24
N ILE A 72 7.58 1.35 8.81
CA ILE A 72 7.50 2.04 7.53
C ILE A 72 8.55 1.41 6.61
N ILE A 73 8.11 0.88 5.48
CA ILE A 73 8.98 0.25 4.48
C ILE A 73 8.86 1.07 3.20
N ALA A 74 9.98 1.63 2.74
CA ALA A 74 10.06 2.17 1.40
C ALA A 74 9.95 1.01 0.41
N ASP A 75 8.94 1.03 -0.43
CA ASP A 75 8.57 -0.09 -1.27
C ASP A 75 8.37 0.41 -2.71
N GLN A 76 9.42 0.17 -3.51
CA GLN A 76 9.45 0.52 -4.92
C GLN A 76 9.14 -0.67 -5.83
N GLN A 77 8.78 -1.82 -5.27
CA GLN A 77 8.57 -3.02 -6.07
C GLN A 77 7.15 -3.07 -6.64
N ALA A 78 7.04 -3.53 -7.89
CA ALA A 78 5.76 -3.90 -8.49
C ALA A 78 5.43 -5.37 -8.13
N TYR A 79 4.15 -5.64 -7.89
CA TYR A 79 3.70 -6.95 -7.42
C TYR A 79 2.79 -7.66 -8.42
N SER A 80 2.92 -8.98 -8.53
CA SER A 80 1.97 -9.77 -9.32
C SER A 80 0.59 -9.87 -8.65
N ARG A 81 0.52 -9.77 -7.32
CA ARG A 81 -0.70 -9.85 -6.48
C ARG A 81 -0.72 -8.75 -5.44
N CYS A 82 -1.86 -8.52 -4.77
CA CYS A 82 -1.93 -7.52 -3.71
C CYS A 82 -0.91 -7.84 -2.58
N PRO A 83 0.02 -6.93 -2.24
CA PRO A 83 1.03 -7.18 -1.21
C PRO A 83 0.46 -7.20 0.22
N VAL A 84 -0.81 -6.83 0.40
CA VAL A 84 -1.46 -6.77 1.72
C VAL A 84 -2.26 -8.05 1.99
N CYS A 85 -3.14 -8.44 1.07
CA CYS A 85 -4.03 -9.59 1.27
C CYS A 85 -3.83 -10.73 0.25
N ASN A 86 -2.80 -10.63 -0.60
CA ASN A 86 -2.45 -11.60 -1.64
C ASN A 86 -3.56 -11.88 -2.68
N ALA A 87 -4.59 -11.03 -2.75
CA ALA A 87 -5.66 -11.18 -3.74
C ALA A 87 -5.16 -10.90 -5.16
N SER A 88 -5.70 -11.63 -6.13
CA SER A 88 -5.45 -11.43 -7.56
C SER A 88 -6.43 -10.46 -8.22
N ALA A 89 -7.58 -10.19 -7.60
CA ALA A 89 -8.61 -9.29 -8.12
C ALA A 89 -8.26 -7.82 -7.83
N PHE A 90 -8.17 -7.02 -8.89
CA PHE A 90 -7.83 -5.60 -8.82
C PHE A 90 -8.59 -4.79 -9.89
N ASP A 91 -8.66 -3.49 -9.66
CA ASP A 91 -9.05 -2.49 -10.65
C ASP A 91 -7.83 -1.68 -11.10
N TYR A 92 -7.78 -1.35 -12.38
CA TYR A 92 -6.77 -0.45 -12.92
C TYR A 92 -7.07 0.99 -12.50
N LEU A 93 -6.05 1.72 -12.05
CA LEU A 93 -6.17 3.15 -11.75
C LEU A 93 -5.37 4.02 -12.74
N ALA A 94 -4.10 3.70 -12.97
CA ALA A 94 -3.19 4.51 -13.78
C ALA A 94 -1.95 3.71 -14.21
N GLY A 95 -1.14 4.27 -15.12
CA GLY A 95 0.13 3.68 -15.57
C GLY A 95 0.04 2.91 -16.88
N GLN A 96 1.11 2.22 -17.26
CA GLN A 96 1.18 1.47 -18.51
C GLN A 96 2.12 0.26 -18.35
N ALA A 97 1.94 -0.77 -19.16
CA ALA A 97 2.78 -1.95 -19.09
C ALA A 97 4.29 -1.58 -19.19
N PRO A 98 5.17 -2.25 -18.41
CA PRO A 98 4.88 -3.41 -17.59
C PRO A 98 4.37 -3.11 -16.17
N GLU A 99 4.19 -1.85 -15.77
CA GLU A 99 3.81 -1.48 -14.39
C GLU A 99 2.60 -0.53 -14.35
N ILE A 100 1.54 -0.96 -13.68
CA ILE A 100 0.35 -0.15 -13.43
C ILE A 100 0.15 0.12 -11.95
N THR A 101 -0.61 1.15 -11.63
CA THR A 101 -1.18 1.35 -10.31
C THR A 101 -2.53 0.65 -10.28
N ALA A 102 -2.70 -0.25 -9.31
CA ALA A 102 -3.87 -1.09 -9.16
C ALA A 102 -4.52 -0.87 -7.78
N TRP A 103 -5.85 -0.97 -7.73
CA TRP A 103 -6.64 -0.99 -6.50
C TRP A 103 -7.12 -2.41 -6.21
N CYS A 104 -6.79 -2.96 -5.04
CA CYS A 104 -7.19 -4.30 -4.66
C CYS A 104 -8.66 -4.34 -4.24
N ARG A 105 -9.50 -5.11 -4.94
CA ARG A 105 -10.92 -5.26 -4.57
C ARG A 105 -11.14 -5.96 -3.22
N GLY A 106 -10.19 -6.80 -2.79
CA GLY A 106 -10.30 -7.56 -1.53
C GLY A 106 -10.04 -6.76 -0.26
N CYS A 107 -9.07 -5.82 -0.28
CA CYS A 107 -8.64 -5.08 0.92
C CYS A 107 -8.51 -3.57 0.70
N GLY A 108 -8.87 -3.06 -0.48
CA GLY A 108 -8.77 -1.65 -0.84
C GLY A 108 -7.35 -1.11 -0.96
N SER A 109 -6.31 -1.95 -0.89
CA SER A 109 -4.92 -1.49 -1.01
C SER A 109 -4.61 -0.99 -2.41
N ILE A 110 -3.95 0.15 -2.53
CA ILE A 110 -3.44 0.70 -3.80
C ILE A 110 -1.96 0.33 -3.89
N TYR A 111 -1.53 -0.31 -4.97
CA TYR A 111 -0.16 -0.80 -5.12
C TYR A 111 0.29 -0.83 -6.59
N ARG A 112 1.61 -0.83 -6.81
CA ARG A 112 2.18 -1.05 -8.14
C ARG A 112 2.07 -2.52 -8.49
N LYS A 113 1.52 -2.81 -9.67
CA LYS A 113 1.29 -4.17 -10.16
C LYS A 113 2.03 -4.38 -11.48
N GLU A 114 2.74 -5.50 -11.57
CA GLU A 114 3.30 -5.96 -12.83
C GLU A 114 2.18 -6.51 -13.73
N VAL A 115 2.16 -6.05 -14.97
CA VAL A 115 1.29 -6.55 -16.04
C VAL A 115 2.13 -6.89 -17.26
N ARG A 116 1.84 -8.02 -17.90
CA ARG A 116 2.49 -8.37 -19.17
C ARG A 116 1.87 -7.55 -20.29
N ASP A 117 2.71 -6.93 -21.11
CA ASP A 117 2.26 -6.27 -22.34
C ASP A 117 1.86 -7.34 -23.37
N GLU A 118 0.57 -7.46 -23.68
CA GLU A 118 0.04 -8.40 -24.67
C GLU A 118 0.51 -8.07 -26.10
N ARG A 119 1.21 -6.95 -26.33
CA ARG A 119 1.80 -6.62 -27.64
C ARG A 119 3.03 -7.45 -28.03
N THR A 120 3.63 -8.20 -27.11
CA THR A 120 4.85 -8.99 -27.39
C THR A 120 4.58 -10.45 -27.78
N GLU A 121 3.32 -10.93 -27.79
CA GLU A 121 3.00 -12.32 -28.16
C GLU A 121 2.53 -12.52 -29.61
N LYS A 122 2.18 -11.46 -30.35
CA LYS A 122 1.87 -11.55 -31.80
C LYS A 122 3.12 -11.61 -32.71
N GLY A 123 4.31 -11.77 -32.15
CA GLY A 123 5.57 -11.93 -32.90
C GLY A 123 6.09 -13.37 -33.03
N ARG A 124 5.41 -14.37 -32.44
CA ARG A 124 5.89 -15.77 -32.43
C ARG A 124 4.79 -16.83 -32.56
N ILE A 125 3.79 -16.59 -33.40
CA ILE A 125 2.85 -17.66 -33.79
C ILE A 125 2.74 -17.68 -35.32
N GLY A 126 3.36 -18.71 -35.91
CA GLY A 126 2.86 -19.43 -37.08
C GLY A 126 2.87 -18.69 -38.42
N VAL A 127 3.98 -18.85 -39.16
CA VAL A 127 3.88 -19.03 -40.60
C VAL A 127 3.23 -20.40 -40.81
N ASP A 128 1.91 -20.45 -40.92
CA ASP A 128 1.23 -21.52 -41.65
C ASP A 128 0.94 -20.97 -43.04
N LEU A 129 1.83 -21.32 -43.97
CA LEU A 129 1.59 -21.20 -45.40
C LEU A 129 0.53 -22.25 -45.75
N GLY A 130 -0.64 -21.77 -46.18
CA GLY A 130 -1.60 -22.59 -46.92
C GLY A 130 -1.07 -22.98 -48.30
#